data_AF-A0A5N6SI83-F1
#
_entry.id   AF-A0A5N6SI83-F1
#
_cell.length_a   1.000
_cell.length_b   1.000
_cell.length_c   1.000
_cell.angle_alpha   90.00
_cell.angle_beta   90.00
_cell.angle_gamma   90.00
#
_symmetry.space_group_name_H-M   'P 1'
#
loop_
_entity.id
_entity.type
_entity.pdbx_description
1 polymer ?
#
loop_
_entity_poly.entity_id
_entity_poly.type
_entity_poly.pdbx_seq_one_letter_code
_entity_poly.pdbx_strand_id
1 'polypeptide(L)'
;MTPRVSDAIKEDHRELEQYYDRITQSTDQDEQTRYQNLFTWELARHSIGEELVIYPAMEKHVANGKALAEKDRREHQSVKEQLKKFQNLKASDADFIPTVEALMKDLAPHIKEEETTDLPALEEALSPEDSEKLSKSFGRTKMFVPSRSHPSAPSKPPYETAVGLLTAPIDHLADLFRKWPDTSTMPNPSTE
;
A
#
# COMPACT_ATOMS: atom_id res chain seq x y z
N MET A 1 8.76 -10.21 19.53
CA MET A 1 9.81 -9.32 18.95
C MET A 1 9.17 -8.57 17.81
N THR A 2 9.58 -7.34 17.54
CA THR A 2 9.08 -6.60 16.37
C THR A 2 9.62 -7.26 15.11
N PRO A 3 8.82 -7.49 14.06
CA PRO A 3 9.33 -8.04 12.80
C PRO A 3 10.31 -7.06 12.14
N ARG A 4 11.21 -7.58 11.30
CA ARG A 4 12.06 -6.74 10.44
C ARG A 4 11.21 -6.00 9.42
N VAL A 5 11.77 -4.95 8.82
CA VAL A 5 11.01 -4.16 7.84
C VAL A 5 10.68 -4.99 6.59
N SER A 6 11.58 -5.88 6.15
CA SER A 6 11.30 -6.79 5.05
C SER A 6 10.12 -7.72 5.33
N ASP A 7 9.97 -8.16 6.59
CA ASP A 7 8.92 -9.10 6.97
C ASP A 7 7.55 -8.38 7.00
N ALA A 8 7.50 -7.12 7.44
CA ALA A 8 6.28 -6.31 7.45
C ALA A 8 5.77 -5.99 6.03
N ILE A 9 6.66 -5.63 5.11
CA ILE A 9 6.30 -5.32 3.71
C ILE A 9 5.82 -6.58 2.99
N LYS A 10 6.51 -7.71 3.19
CA LYS A 10 6.10 -9.00 2.63
C LYS A 10 4.74 -9.46 3.14
N GLU A 11 4.41 -9.20 4.40
CA GLU A 11 3.08 -9.49 4.92
C GLU A 11 2.00 -8.73 4.15
N ASP A 12 2.16 -7.41 3.97
CA ASP A 12 1.23 -6.58 3.19
C ASP A 12 1.07 -7.14 1.76
N HIS A 13 2.16 -7.56 1.10
CA HIS A 13 2.11 -8.17 -0.23
C HIS A 13 1.25 -9.44 -0.26
N ARG A 14 1.42 -10.32 0.73
CA ARG A 14 0.62 -11.55 0.81
C ARG A 14 -0.84 -11.24 1.10
N GLU A 15 -1.14 -10.21 1.90
CA GLU A 15 -2.51 -9.76 2.13
C GLU A 15 -3.14 -9.22 0.84
N LEU A 16 -2.44 -8.38 0.09
CA LEU A 16 -2.90 -7.82 -1.19
C LEU A 16 -3.20 -8.90 -2.23
N GLU A 17 -2.33 -9.90 -2.38
CA GLU A 17 -2.57 -11.05 -3.24
C GLU A 17 -3.80 -11.86 -2.81
N GLN A 18 -3.96 -12.10 -1.51
CA GLN A 18 -5.14 -12.80 -0.97
C GLN A 18 -6.43 -12.01 -1.24
N TYR A 19 -6.42 -10.69 -1.06
CA TYR A 19 -7.59 -9.85 -1.31
C TYR A 19 -7.93 -9.81 -2.80
N TYR A 20 -6.92 -9.75 -3.67
CA TYR A 20 -7.10 -9.88 -5.11
C TYR A 20 -7.75 -11.22 -5.50
N ASP A 21 -7.26 -12.33 -4.96
CA ASP A 21 -7.84 -13.66 -5.21
C ASP A 21 -9.31 -13.71 -4.77
N ARG A 22 -9.64 -13.12 -3.62
CA ARG A 22 -11.02 -13.01 -3.13
C ARG A 22 -11.92 -12.20 -4.06
N ILE A 23 -11.42 -11.09 -4.59
CA ILE A 23 -12.16 -10.24 -5.54
C ILE A 23 -12.46 -11.01 -6.84
N THR A 24 -11.45 -11.67 -7.40
CA THR A 24 -11.53 -12.28 -8.73
C THR A 24 -12.25 -13.63 -8.74
N GLN A 25 -12.22 -14.38 -7.64
CA GLN A 25 -12.87 -15.69 -7.55
C GLN A 25 -14.31 -15.61 -7.03
N SER A 26 -14.70 -14.51 -6.39
CA SER A 26 -16.06 -14.35 -5.88
C SER A 26 -17.06 -14.05 -7.01
N THR A 27 -18.27 -14.59 -6.86
CA THR A 27 -19.44 -14.24 -7.68
C THR A 27 -20.46 -13.41 -6.91
N ASP A 28 -20.20 -13.14 -5.62
CA ASP A 28 -21.03 -12.28 -4.78
C ASP A 28 -20.51 -10.84 -4.84
N GLN A 29 -21.34 -9.94 -5.36
CA GLN A 29 -21.00 -8.52 -5.48
C GLN A 29 -20.79 -7.84 -4.13
N ASP A 30 -21.41 -8.33 -3.05
CA ASP A 30 -21.18 -7.79 -1.71
C ASP A 30 -19.77 -8.15 -1.20
N GLU A 31 -19.38 -9.42 -1.31
CA GLU A 31 -18.02 -9.86 -1.01
C GLU A 31 -16.98 -9.11 -1.87
N GLN A 32 -17.20 -8.99 -3.17
CA GLN A 32 -16.33 -8.19 -4.06
C GLN A 32 -16.19 -6.74 -3.60
N THR A 33 -17.29 -6.10 -3.18
CA THR A 33 -17.27 -4.72 -2.67
C THR A 33 -16.48 -4.62 -1.36
N ARG A 34 -16.65 -5.59 -0.45
CA ARG A 34 -15.93 -5.64 0.83
C ARG A 34 -14.43 -5.79 0.61
N TYR A 35 -14.01 -6.74 -0.22
CA TYR A 35 -12.59 -6.94 -0.51
C TYR A 35 -12.00 -5.87 -1.43
N GLN A 36 -12.76 -5.25 -2.32
CA GLN A 36 -12.31 -4.05 -3.04
C GLN A 36 -11.92 -2.93 -2.06
N ASN A 37 -12.75 -2.69 -1.04
CA ASN A 37 -12.46 -1.67 -0.03
C ASN A 37 -11.19 -2.02 0.75
N LEU A 38 -11.04 -3.28 1.18
CA LEU A 38 -9.86 -3.73 1.92
C LEU A 38 -8.59 -3.67 1.07
N PHE A 39 -8.63 -4.20 -0.16
CA PHE A 39 -7.51 -4.11 -1.11
C PHE A 39 -7.11 -2.67 -1.39
N THR A 40 -8.08 -1.78 -1.63
CA THR A 40 -7.79 -0.36 -1.88
C THR A 40 -7.17 0.32 -0.66
N TRP A 41 -7.72 0.04 0.51
CA TRP A 41 -7.26 0.60 1.77
C TRP A 41 -5.82 0.17 2.07
N GLU A 42 -5.53 -1.12 1.85
CA GLU A 42 -4.21 -1.66 2.13
C GLU A 42 -3.17 -1.15 1.12
N LEU A 43 -3.45 -1.25 -0.18
CA LEU A 43 -2.50 -0.83 -1.22
C LEU A 43 -2.18 0.67 -1.14
N ALA A 44 -3.18 1.52 -0.86
CA ALA A 44 -2.95 2.95 -0.74
C ALA A 44 -1.99 3.30 0.42
N ARG A 45 -2.22 2.72 1.61
CA ARG A 45 -1.37 2.98 2.80
C ARG A 45 0.00 2.35 2.66
N HIS A 46 0.07 1.15 2.08
CA HIS A 46 1.32 0.46 1.79
C HIS A 46 2.22 1.30 0.89
N SER A 47 1.74 1.68 -0.30
CA SER A 47 2.55 2.44 -1.26
C SER A 47 3.02 3.79 -0.71
N ILE A 48 2.16 4.52 0.03
CA ILE A 48 2.55 5.79 0.66
C ILE A 48 3.53 5.56 1.83
N GLY A 49 3.34 4.47 2.58
CA GLY A 49 4.27 4.07 3.64
C GLY A 49 5.67 3.83 3.10
N GLU A 50 5.80 3.21 1.93
CA GLU A 50 7.07 2.99 1.27
C GLU A 50 7.71 4.29 0.77
N GLU A 51 6.91 5.14 0.12
CA GLU A 51 7.35 6.46 -0.37
C GLU A 51 7.91 7.35 0.77
N LEU A 52 7.30 7.27 1.96
CA LEU A 52 7.65 8.09 3.12
C LEU A 52 8.72 7.49 4.04
N VAL A 53 8.88 6.17 4.06
CA VAL A 53 9.74 5.49 5.05
C VAL A 53 10.82 4.66 4.38
N ILE A 54 10.46 3.82 3.41
CA ILE A 54 11.36 2.81 2.84
C ILE A 54 12.26 3.43 1.78
N TYR A 55 11.72 4.22 0.87
CA TYR A 55 12.50 4.86 -0.19
C TYR A 55 13.53 5.84 0.38
N PRO A 56 13.23 6.70 1.37
CA PRO A 56 14.25 7.50 2.04
C PRO A 56 15.34 6.66 2.75
N ALA A 57 14.97 5.50 3.31
CA ALA A 57 15.93 4.59 3.92
C ALA A 57 16.86 3.97 2.86
N MET A 58 16.31 3.50 1.75
CA MET A 58 17.08 3.02 0.61
C MET A 58 18.05 4.09 0.09
N GLU A 59 17.56 5.30 -0.16
CA GLU A 59 18.38 6.42 -0.63
C GLU A 59 19.56 6.75 0.26
N LYS A 60 19.41 6.52 1.58
CA LYS A 60 20.40 6.83 2.59
C LYS A 60 21.40 5.71 2.82
N HIS A 61 20.95 4.46 2.76
CA HIS A 61 21.72 3.31 3.24
C HIS A 61 22.25 2.42 2.09
N VAL A 62 21.57 2.37 0.94
CA VAL A 62 21.93 1.49 -0.17
C VAL A 62 22.73 2.26 -1.22
N ALA A 63 23.84 1.70 -1.70
CA ALA A 63 24.78 2.39 -2.61
C ALA A 63 24.14 2.91 -3.90
N ASN A 64 23.20 2.17 -4.49
CA ASN A 64 22.37 2.58 -5.65
C ASN A 64 20.94 2.98 -5.25
N GLY A 65 20.66 3.19 -3.97
CA GLY A 65 19.30 3.32 -3.43
C GLY A 65 18.49 4.47 -4.02
N LYS A 66 19.13 5.56 -4.46
CA LYS A 66 18.46 6.65 -5.18
C LYS A 66 17.89 6.24 -6.53
N ALA A 67 18.60 5.40 -7.27
CA ALA A 67 18.14 4.93 -8.56
C ALA A 67 16.98 3.93 -8.40
N LEU A 68 17.07 3.05 -7.39
CA LEU A 68 16.01 2.11 -7.02
C LEU A 68 14.75 2.87 -6.59
N ALA A 69 14.85 3.71 -5.55
CA ALA A 69 13.73 4.51 -5.06
C ALA A 69 13.06 5.38 -6.14
N GLU A 70 13.83 5.93 -7.08
CA GLU A 70 13.25 6.72 -8.19
C GLU A 70 12.57 5.86 -9.26
N LYS A 71 13.02 4.62 -9.45
CA LYS A 71 12.32 3.65 -10.29
C LYS A 71 11.00 3.24 -9.64
N ASP A 72 11.03 2.89 -8.36
CA ASP A 72 9.88 2.39 -7.62
C ASP A 72 8.78 3.45 -7.52
N ARG A 73 9.15 4.72 -7.28
CA ARG A 73 8.19 5.85 -7.36
C ARG A 73 7.50 5.99 -8.70
N ARG A 74 8.18 5.69 -9.82
CA ARG A 74 7.55 5.75 -11.16
C ARG A 74 6.57 4.59 -11.35
N GLU A 75 6.90 3.42 -10.83
CA GLU A 75 6.02 2.25 -10.84
C GLU A 75 4.78 2.49 -9.96
N HIS A 76 4.98 2.99 -8.74
CA HIS A 76 3.93 3.45 -7.85
C HIS A 76 3.01 4.50 -8.46
N GLN A 77 3.53 5.43 -9.27
CA GLN A 77 2.67 6.39 -9.95
C GLN A 77 1.64 5.69 -10.85
N SER A 78 2.06 4.68 -11.62
CA SER A 78 1.16 3.90 -12.46
C SER A 78 0.17 3.08 -11.63
N VAL A 79 0.64 2.41 -10.57
CA VAL A 79 -0.19 1.66 -9.63
C VAL A 79 -1.25 2.56 -8.99
N LYS A 80 -0.88 3.78 -8.55
CA LYS A 80 -1.81 4.76 -7.97
C LYS A 80 -2.89 5.16 -8.96
N GLU A 81 -2.55 5.44 -10.22
CA GLU A 81 -3.51 5.80 -11.27
C GLU A 81 -4.51 4.67 -11.54
N GLN A 82 -4.02 3.44 -11.63
CA GLN A 82 -4.85 2.25 -11.82
C GLN A 82 -5.74 1.96 -10.61
N LEU A 83 -5.19 2.10 -9.40
CA LEU A 83 -5.94 1.98 -8.16
C LEU A 83 -7.04 3.05 -8.06
N LYS A 84 -6.75 4.28 -8.50
CA LYS A 84 -7.75 5.35 -8.54
C LYS A 84 -8.91 5.01 -9.48
N LYS A 85 -8.62 4.37 -10.63
CA LYS A 85 -9.67 3.87 -11.51
C LYS A 85 -10.47 2.77 -10.82
N PHE A 86 -9.79 1.76 -10.27
CA PHE A 86 -10.43 0.60 -9.64
C PHE A 86 -11.34 0.98 -8.47
N GLN A 87 -10.88 1.85 -7.56
CA GLN A 87 -11.63 2.24 -6.36
C GLN A 87 -12.93 3.01 -6.66
N ASN A 88 -13.12 3.50 -7.90
CA ASN A 88 -14.31 4.23 -8.33
C ASN A 88 -15.33 3.33 -9.05
N LEU A 89 -14.99 2.08 -9.33
CA LEU A 89 -15.88 1.10 -9.95
C LEU A 89 -16.75 0.42 -8.88
N LYS A 90 -17.93 -0.01 -9.28
CA LYS A 90 -18.78 -0.93 -8.50
C LYS A 90 -18.50 -2.36 -8.94
N ALA A 91 -18.70 -3.32 -8.03
CA ALA A 91 -18.63 -4.75 -8.35
C ALA A 91 -19.55 -5.18 -9.52
N SER A 92 -20.64 -4.42 -9.76
CA SER A 92 -21.56 -4.64 -10.87
C SER A 92 -21.06 -4.14 -12.24
N ASP A 93 -20.00 -3.34 -12.28
CA ASP A 93 -19.52 -2.71 -13.51
C ASP A 93 -18.75 -3.73 -14.34
N ALA A 94 -18.97 -3.74 -15.67
CA ALA A 94 -18.32 -4.69 -16.58
C ALA A 94 -16.78 -4.57 -16.55
N ASP A 95 -16.26 -3.39 -16.23
CA ASP A 95 -14.82 -3.10 -16.15
C ASP A 95 -14.20 -3.44 -14.78
N PHE A 96 -14.99 -3.90 -13.80
CA PHE A 96 -14.52 -4.15 -12.42
C PHE A 96 -13.37 -5.17 -12.37
N ILE A 97 -13.60 -6.38 -12.87
CA ILE A 97 -12.59 -7.45 -12.91
C ILE A 97 -11.43 -7.09 -13.85
N PRO A 98 -11.67 -6.67 -15.12
CA PRO A 98 -10.57 -6.29 -16.01
C PRO A 98 -9.64 -5.21 -15.44
N THR A 99 -10.19 -4.27 -14.65
CA THR A 99 -9.38 -3.20 -14.06
C THR A 99 -8.49 -3.70 -12.92
N VAL A 100 -8.97 -4.58 -12.05
CA VAL A 100 -8.13 -5.12 -10.96
C VAL A 100 -7.09 -6.12 -11.48
N GLU A 101 -7.41 -6.88 -12.52
CA GLU A 101 -6.45 -7.76 -13.19
C GLU A 101 -5.31 -6.97 -13.85
N ALA A 102 -5.65 -5.85 -14.52
CA ALA A 102 -4.64 -4.96 -15.10
C ALA A 102 -3.76 -4.34 -14.00
N LEU A 103 -4.36 -3.88 -12.90
CA LEU A 103 -3.63 -3.36 -11.74
C LEU A 103 -2.65 -4.40 -11.17
N MET A 104 -3.09 -5.63 -10.95
CA MET A 104 -2.21 -6.69 -10.43
C MET A 104 -1.13 -7.13 -11.41
N LYS A 105 -1.39 -7.04 -12.71
CA LYS A 105 -0.39 -7.32 -13.74
C LYS A 105 0.82 -6.39 -13.64
N ASP A 106 0.61 -5.14 -13.23
CA ASP A 106 1.67 -4.16 -13.05
C ASP A 106 2.24 -4.17 -11.62
N LEU A 107 1.41 -4.46 -10.60
CA LEU A 107 1.83 -4.54 -9.20
C LEU A 107 2.67 -5.80 -8.89
N ALA A 108 2.33 -6.97 -9.44
CA ALA A 108 3.03 -8.22 -9.11
C ALA A 108 4.52 -8.24 -9.52
N PRO A 109 4.93 -7.71 -10.70
CA PRO A 109 6.34 -7.53 -11.01
C PRO A 109 7.08 -6.61 -10.04
N HIS A 110 6.43 -5.53 -9.60
CA HIS A 110 6.98 -4.57 -8.64
C HIS A 110 7.23 -5.25 -7.28
N ILE A 111 6.21 -5.91 -6.71
CA ILE A 111 6.32 -6.74 -5.49
C ILE A 111 7.49 -7.73 -5.60
N LYS A 112 7.61 -8.42 -6.75
CA LYS A 112 8.68 -9.40 -6.94
C LYS A 112 10.05 -8.75 -6.93
N GLU A 113 10.21 -7.59 -7.55
CA GLU A 113 11.48 -6.87 -7.57
C GLU A 113 11.87 -6.41 -6.17
N GLU A 114 10.95 -5.80 -5.44
CA GLU A 114 11.19 -5.36 -4.07
C GLU A 114 11.61 -6.53 -3.17
N GLU A 115 10.89 -7.66 -3.24
CA GLU A 115 11.16 -8.81 -2.38
C GLU A 115 12.47 -9.54 -2.67
N THR A 116 12.99 -9.42 -3.90
CA THR A 116 14.18 -10.13 -4.38
C THR A 116 15.41 -9.25 -4.54
N THR A 117 15.23 -7.93 -4.61
CA THR A 117 16.29 -6.97 -4.89
C THR A 117 16.34 -5.88 -3.82
N ASP A 118 15.28 -5.10 -3.65
CA ASP A 118 15.33 -3.88 -2.84
C ASP A 118 15.35 -4.18 -1.34
N LEU A 119 14.44 -5.03 -0.86
CA LEU A 119 14.38 -5.42 0.55
C LEU A 119 15.64 -6.17 1.00
N PRO A 120 16.18 -7.15 0.25
CA PRO A 120 17.46 -7.75 0.61
C PRO A 120 18.61 -6.74 0.67
N ALA A 121 18.72 -5.82 -0.29
CA ALA A 121 19.75 -4.79 -0.30
C ALA A 121 19.62 -3.82 0.88
N LEU A 122 18.38 -3.46 1.25
CA LEU A 122 18.10 -2.63 2.41
C LEU A 122 18.45 -3.34 3.72
N GLU A 123 18.05 -4.59 3.90
CA GLU A 123 18.37 -5.38 5.11
C GLU A 123 19.88 -5.62 5.26
N GLU A 124 20.62 -5.82 4.17
CA GLU A 124 22.09 -5.93 4.21
C GLU A 124 22.76 -4.62 4.68
N ALA A 125 22.15 -3.47 4.37
CA ALA A 125 22.67 -2.15 4.72
C ALA A 125 22.27 -1.67 6.13
N LEU A 126 21.42 -2.42 6.85
CA LEU A 126 20.88 -2.05 8.15
C LEU A 126 21.36 -2.97 9.27
N SER A 127 21.42 -2.44 10.49
CA SER A 127 21.47 -3.30 11.68
C SER A 127 20.08 -3.90 11.96
N PRO A 128 19.99 -5.04 12.67
CA PRO A 128 18.70 -5.61 13.08
C PRO A 128 17.81 -4.60 13.81
N GLU A 129 18.38 -3.79 14.69
CA GLU A 129 17.65 -2.77 15.46
C GLU A 129 17.11 -1.64 14.58
N ASP A 130 17.85 -1.23 13.55
CA ASP A 130 17.39 -0.20 12.62
C ASP A 130 16.32 -0.73 11.67
N SER A 131 16.40 -2.01 11.25
CA SER A 131 15.32 -2.69 10.52
C SER A 131 14.03 -2.75 11.35
N GLU A 132 14.10 -3.12 12.64
CA GLU A 132 12.92 -3.09 13.53
C GLU A 132 12.33 -1.69 13.73
N LYS A 133 13.17 -0.64 13.78
CA LYS A 133 12.70 0.75 13.88
C LYS A 133 12.00 1.18 12.60
N LEU A 134 12.51 0.81 11.43
CA LEU A 134 11.85 1.09 10.16
C LEU A 134 10.51 0.37 10.07
N SER A 135 10.44 -0.89 10.47
CA SER A 135 9.18 -1.65 10.57
C SER A 135 8.14 -0.92 11.42
N LYS A 136 8.51 -0.44 12.62
CA LYS A 136 7.63 0.38 13.47
C LYS A 136 7.22 1.69 12.80
N SER A 137 8.15 2.36 12.13
CA SER A 137 7.89 3.63 11.45
C SER A 137 6.93 3.44 10.28
N PHE A 138 7.11 2.39 9.50
CA PHE A 138 6.25 1.99 8.39
C PHE A 138 4.83 1.72 8.89
N GLY A 139 4.67 0.83 9.86
CA GLY A 139 3.37 0.53 10.47
C GLY A 139 2.68 1.76 11.08
N ARG A 140 3.42 2.64 11.77
CA ARG A 140 2.87 3.89 12.30
C ARG A 140 2.45 4.83 11.17
N THR A 141 3.23 4.94 10.09
CA THR A 141 2.92 5.81 8.96
C THR A 141 1.61 5.40 8.29
N LYS A 142 1.38 4.10 8.10
CA LYS A 142 0.13 3.52 7.57
C LYS A 142 -1.13 3.93 8.36
N MET A 143 -0.99 4.31 9.63
CA MET A 143 -2.13 4.78 10.46
C MET A 143 -2.56 6.22 10.14
N PHE A 144 -1.69 7.03 9.55
CA PHE A 144 -1.93 8.48 9.36
C PHE A 144 -1.99 8.92 7.90
N VAL A 145 -1.58 8.06 6.98
CA VAL A 145 -1.66 8.33 5.54
C VAL A 145 -3.10 8.11 5.02
N PRO A 146 -3.44 8.70 3.86
CA PRO A 146 -4.71 8.45 3.20
C PRO A 146 -4.95 6.96 2.94
N SER A 147 -6.19 6.52 3.10
CA SER A 147 -6.61 5.13 2.82
C SER A 147 -7.17 4.92 1.41
N ARG A 148 -7.02 5.92 0.54
CA ARG A 148 -7.44 5.86 -0.86
C ARG A 148 -6.34 6.43 -1.75
N SER A 149 -6.35 6.01 -3.02
CA SER A 149 -5.41 6.52 -4.00
C SER A 149 -5.74 7.97 -4.37
N HIS A 150 -4.71 8.81 -4.33
CA HIS A 150 -4.71 10.20 -4.77
C HIS A 150 -3.50 10.45 -5.68
N PRO A 151 -3.54 10.04 -6.97
CA PRO A 151 -2.36 10.06 -7.85
C PRO A 151 -1.80 11.45 -8.15
N SER A 152 -2.58 12.50 -7.89
CA SER A 152 -2.14 13.89 -8.02
C SER A 152 -1.41 14.41 -6.78
N ALA A 153 -1.39 13.65 -5.68
CA ALA A 153 -0.60 14.00 -4.51
C ALA A 153 0.90 13.82 -4.83
N PRO A 154 1.79 14.70 -4.33
CA PRO A 154 3.22 14.52 -4.47
C PRO A 154 3.68 13.17 -3.91
N SER A 155 4.76 12.60 -4.47
CA SER A 155 5.38 11.31 -4.08
C SER A 155 6.79 11.46 -3.48
N LYS A 156 7.14 12.66 -3.02
CA LYS A 156 8.44 12.98 -2.39
C LYS A 156 8.29 13.93 -1.19
N PRO A 157 9.03 13.69 -0.08
CA PRO A 157 9.14 14.65 1.01
C PRO A 157 9.83 15.96 0.56
N PRO A 158 9.54 17.13 1.16
CA PRO A 158 8.63 17.40 2.28
C PRO A 158 7.19 17.73 1.85
N TYR A 159 6.92 17.75 0.54
CA TYR A 159 5.64 18.25 0.00
C TYR A 159 4.45 17.33 0.32
N GLU A 160 4.70 16.04 0.53
CA GLU A 160 3.71 15.04 0.96
C GLU A 160 3.13 15.32 2.35
N THR A 161 3.96 15.79 3.29
CA THR A 161 3.54 15.96 4.69
C THR A 161 2.43 17.00 4.83
N ALA A 162 2.39 18.03 3.96
CA ALA A 162 1.38 19.08 4.03
C ALA A 162 0.07 18.73 3.32
N VAL A 163 0.12 18.00 2.19
CA VAL A 163 -1.07 17.68 1.39
C VAL A 163 -1.73 16.37 1.85
N GLY A 164 -0.94 15.35 2.21
CA GLY A 164 -1.46 14.06 2.68
C GLY A 164 -2.22 14.15 4.01
N LEU A 165 -1.82 15.09 4.89
CA LEU A 165 -2.54 15.38 6.14
C LEU A 165 -3.90 16.05 5.90
N LEU A 166 -4.16 16.66 4.74
CA LEU A 166 -5.44 17.33 4.45
C LEU A 166 -6.51 16.36 3.92
N THR A 167 -6.14 15.28 3.24
CA THR A 167 -7.09 14.31 2.67
C THR A 167 -7.30 13.07 3.55
N ALA A 168 -6.29 12.66 4.33
CA ALA A 168 -6.41 11.49 5.20
C ALA A 168 -7.62 11.55 6.14
N PRO A 169 -7.93 12.68 6.84
CA PRO A 169 -9.11 12.74 7.71
C PRO A 169 -10.43 12.49 6.98
N ILE A 170 -10.53 12.88 5.70
CA ILE A 170 -11.75 12.66 4.89
C ILE A 170 -11.89 11.18 4.54
N ASP A 171 -10.81 10.53 4.13
CA ASP A 171 -10.85 9.11 3.75
C ASP A 171 -11.19 8.23 4.95
N HIS A 172 -10.57 8.49 6.11
CA HIS A 172 -10.82 7.78 7.37
C HIS A 172 -12.26 7.96 7.85
N LEU A 173 -12.84 9.16 7.72
CA LEU A 173 -14.27 9.37 8.01
C LEU A 173 -15.17 8.60 7.07
N ALA A 174 -14.84 8.57 5.77
CA ALA A 174 -15.61 7.80 4.79
C ALA A 174 -15.48 6.28 5.01
N ASP A 175 -14.36 5.80 5.55
CA ASP A 175 -14.14 4.37 5.84
C ASP A 175 -15.13 3.81 6.86
N LEU A 176 -15.60 4.63 7.81
CA LEU A 176 -16.64 4.26 8.78
C LEU A 176 -17.98 3.89 8.12
N PHE A 177 -18.22 4.34 6.89
CA PHE A 177 -19.45 4.08 6.14
C PHE A 177 -19.29 3.03 5.05
N ARG A 178 -18.08 2.46 4.89
CA ARG A 178 -17.80 1.43 3.90
C ARG A 178 -18.09 0.04 4.43
N LYS A 179 -18.25 -0.90 3.51
CA LYS A 179 -18.39 -2.32 3.82
C LYS A 179 -17.01 -2.96 3.91
N TRP A 180 -16.78 -3.74 4.96
CA TRP A 180 -15.52 -4.43 5.24
C TRP A 180 -15.78 -5.93 5.42
N PRO A 181 -14.84 -6.80 5.03
CA PRO A 181 -14.94 -8.22 5.36
C PRO A 181 -14.74 -8.42 6.87
N ASP A 182 -15.36 -9.47 7.43
CA ASP A 182 -15.13 -9.88 8.84
C ASP A 182 -13.70 -10.41 8.98
N THR A 183 -12.76 -9.49 9.19
CA THR A 183 -11.33 -9.73 9.34
C THR A 183 -10.84 -8.98 10.57
N SER A 184 -9.78 -9.47 11.22
CA SER A 184 -9.19 -8.82 12.41
C SER A 184 -8.54 -7.46 12.10
N THR A 185 -8.34 -7.14 10.82
CA THR A 185 -7.74 -5.92 10.28
C THR A 185 -8.81 -4.88 9.92
N MET A 186 -9.65 -4.52 10.88
CA MET A 186 -10.67 -3.49 10.69
C MET A 186 -10.12 -2.10 11.07
N PRO A 187 -10.39 -1.04 10.28
CA PRO A 187 -10.20 0.33 10.72
C PRO A 187 -11.35 0.68 11.69
N ASN A 188 -11.26 0.21 12.94
CA ASN A 188 -12.14 0.71 13.98
C ASN A 188 -11.38 1.71 14.87
N PRO A 189 -11.50 3.03 14.62
CA PRO A 189 -11.05 4.04 15.56
C PRO A 189 -11.89 4.10 16.86
N SER A 190 -12.92 3.25 16.99
CA SER A 190 -13.86 3.24 18.13
C SER A 190 -13.60 2.12 19.14
N THR A 191 -12.49 1.39 19.03
CA THR A 191 -12.06 0.40 20.04
C THR A 191 -10.68 0.77 20.54
N GLU A 192 -10.65 1.78 21.42
CA GLU A 192 -9.77 1.78 22.58
C GLU A 192 -10.35 0.87 23.68
#